data_AF-A0A965SJF1-F1
#
_entry.id   AF-A0A965SJF1-F1
#
_cell.length_a   1.000
_cell.length_b   1.000
_cell.length_c   1.000
_cell.angle_alpha   90.00
_cell.angle_beta   90.00
_cell.angle_gamma   90.00
#
_symmetry.space_group_name_H-M   'P 1'
#
loop_
_entity.id
_entity.type
_entity.pdbx_description
1 polymer ?
#
loop_
_entity_poly.entity_id
_entity_poly.type
_entity_poly.pdbx_seq_one_letter_code
_entity_poly.pdbx_strand_id
1 'polypeptide(L)'
;MWGGKLVFTTAMKFAVGLIILFTIGGLSGVTHSVAPSDTQQTDTYYIVAHFHYVLFGGAIFGIFSGFYYWWPKMFGKMLNERLGSWNFWLMVIGMNLTFGPMHILGLQGQPRRMYQWTEARAGEGFFNLAFWNLVASIGSIILTLGVLFFLINIVVTARSKVRAPLDPWNARSLEWMTSNPPKEHNFDSIPHVNHLDEFFHRKYEEDASTHTMREVATAEQVLAELEKNADAHIHMPSPSYWPLVLAAGMPVVALGVIYSIPVAIVGGLIMLYALYGWALEPATAPDIDHDEPSANGHNGHTVGANHG
;
A
#
# COMPACT_ATOMS: atom_id res chain seq x y z
N MET A 1 -16.49 -12.62 -3.73
CA MET A 1 -17.55 -11.79 -3.12
C MET A 1 -18.92 -12.45 -3.28
N TRP A 2 -19.38 -12.71 -4.51
CA TRP A 2 -20.54 -13.57 -4.75
C TRP A 2 -20.30 -14.99 -4.22
N GLY A 3 -21.32 -15.62 -3.63
CA GLY A 3 -21.24 -16.98 -3.09
C GLY A 3 -20.39 -17.18 -1.82
N GLY A 4 -19.81 -16.11 -1.27
CA GLY A 4 -18.98 -16.16 -0.06
C GLY A 4 -19.67 -15.56 1.17
N LYS A 5 -18.98 -15.61 2.32
CA LYS A 5 -19.37 -14.94 3.57
C LYS A 5 -18.43 -13.76 3.83
N LEU A 6 -18.93 -12.53 3.66
CA LEU A 6 -18.10 -11.33 3.79
C LEU A 6 -18.06 -10.82 5.24
N VAL A 7 -16.86 -10.57 5.74
CA VAL A 7 -16.64 -9.81 6.99
C VAL A 7 -16.21 -8.39 6.61
N PHE A 8 -17.00 -7.39 7.00
CA PHE A 8 -16.78 -5.99 6.65
C PHE A 8 -15.73 -5.31 7.56
N THR A 9 -14.51 -5.84 7.54
CA THR A 9 -13.32 -5.16 8.10
C THR A 9 -13.02 -3.89 7.32
N THR A 10 -12.16 -3.03 7.87
CA THR A 10 -11.75 -1.79 7.21
C THR A 10 -11.08 -2.07 5.86
N ALA A 11 -10.22 -3.09 5.79
CA ALA A 11 -9.61 -3.52 4.53
C ALA A 11 -10.66 -3.89 3.47
N MET A 12 -11.70 -4.64 3.86
CA MET A 12 -12.81 -5.01 2.97
C MET A 12 -13.63 -3.79 2.53
N LYS A 13 -13.90 -2.84 3.43
CA LYS A 13 -14.60 -1.58 3.07
C LYS A 13 -13.85 -0.82 1.98
N PHE A 14 -12.54 -0.64 2.14
CA PHE A 14 -11.71 0.01 1.12
C PHE A 14 -11.66 -0.78 -0.20
N ALA A 15 -11.58 -2.12 -0.15
CA ALA A 15 -11.61 -2.95 -1.35
C ALA A 15 -12.94 -2.83 -2.12
N VAL A 16 -14.08 -2.81 -1.41
CA VAL A 16 -15.39 -2.59 -2.04
C VAL A 16 -15.53 -1.16 -2.56
N GLY A 17 -15.06 -0.18 -1.78
CA GLY A 17 -15.01 1.23 -2.18
C GLY A 17 -14.21 1.42 -3.47
N LEU A 18 -13.07 0.73 -3.61
CA LEU A 18 -12.27 0.70 -4.83
C LEU A 18 -13.12 0.26 -6.02
N ILE A 19 -13.79 -0.90 -5.92
CA ILE A 19 -14.58 -1.43 -7.04
C ILE A 19 -15.64 -0.41 -7.48
N ILE A 20 -16.35 0.20 -6.52
CA ILE A 20 -17.42 1.16 -6.81
C ILE A 20 -16.86 2.44 -7.45
N LEU A 21 -15.88 3.08 -6.81
CA LEU A 21 -15.35 4.38 -7.27
C LEU A 21 -14.59 4.23 -8.59
N PHE A 22 -13.82 3.15 -8.75
CA PHE A 22 -13.13 2.85 -9.99
C PHE A 22 -14.10 2.58 -11.13
N THR A 23 -15.24 1.90 -10.87
CA THR A 23 -16.28 1.70 -11.88
C THR A 23 -16.89 3.04 -12.33
N ILE A 24 -17.21 3.94 -11.39
CA ILE A 24 -17.71 5.28 -11.71
C ILE A 24 -16.69 6.05 -12.58
N GLY A 25 -15.41 6.01 -12.20
CA GLY A 25 -14.33 6.61 -12.98
C GLY A 25 -14.16 5.97 -14.36
N GLY A 26 -14.26 4.65 -14.45
CA GLY A 26 -14.18 3.91 -15.71
C GLY A 26 -15.28 4.32 -16.68
N LEU A 27 -16.50 4.49 -16.20
CA LEU A 27 -17.63 4.95 -17.01
C LEU A 27 -17.39 6.35 -17.61
N SER A 28 -16.82 7.30 -16.85
CA SER A 28 -16.42 8.61 -17.40
C SER A 28 -15.17 8.54 -18.29
N GLY A 29 -14.37 7.49 -18.19
CA GLY A 29 -13.22 7.26 -19.09
C GLY A 29 -13.65 6.82 -20.48
N VAL A 30 -14.73 6.04 -20.59
CA VAL A 30 -15.25 5.60 -21.88
C VAL A 30 -15.63 6.79 -22.77
N THR A 31 -16.17 7.87 -22.20
CA THR A 31 -16.52 9.07 -22.99
C THR A 31 -15.30 9.77 -23.56
N HIS A 32 -14.14 9.74 -22.88
CA HIS A 32 -12.87 10.24 -23.43
C HIS A 32 -12.34 9.43 -24.61
N SER A 33 -12.70 8.15 -24.72
CA SER A 33 -12.29 7.33 -25.86
C SER A 33 -13.04 7.66 -27.17
N VAL A 34 -14.10 8.47 -27.08
CA VAL A 34 -14.92 8.89 -28.21
C VAL A 34 -14.49 10.27 -28.67
N ALA A 35 -13.78 10.35 -29.81
CA ALA A 35 -13.15 11.60 -30.27
C ALA A 35 -14.10 12.83 -30.31
N PRO A 36 -15.35 12.75 -30.80
CA PRO A 36 -16.27 13.88 -30.73
C PRO A 36 -16.59 14.34 -29.29
N SER A 37 -16.74 13.41 -28.35
CA SER A 37 -16.94 13.71 -26.93
C SER A 37 -15.69 14.35 -26.32
N ASP A 38 -14.51 13.78 -26.62
CA ASP A 38 -13.25 14.29 -26.09
C ASP A 38 -12.98 15.72 -26.55
N THR A 39 -13.28 16.09 -27.80
CA THR A 39 -13.10 17.49 -28.26
C THR A 39 -13.87 18.52 -27.44
N GLN A 40 -14.95 18.13 -26.75
CA GLN A 40 -15.70 19.01 -25.84
C GLN A 40 -15.18 18.97 -24.40
N GLN A 41 -14.66 17.81 -23.96
CA GLN A 41 -14.26 17.57 -22.57
C GLN A 41 -12.78 17.84 -22.32
N THR A 42 -11.98 17.85 -23.39
CA THR A 42 -10.53 18.01 -23.30
C THR A 42 -10.17 19.35 -22.67
N ASP A 43 -9.12 19.35 -21.84
CA ASP A 43 -8.68 20.50 -21.05
C ASP A 43 -9.73 21.12 -20.10
N THR A 44 -10.85 20.43 -19.82
CA THR A 44 -11.82 20.85 -18.79
C THR A 44 -11.61 20.11 -17.47
N TYR A 45 -12.36 20.51 -16.44
CA TYR A 45 -12.47 19.79 -15.18
C TYR A 45 -13.00 18.35 -15.33
N TYR A 46 -13.59 17.98 -16.48
CA TYR A 46 -14.11 16.63 -16.70
C TYR A 46 -12.98 15.60 -16.72
N ILE A 47 -11.88 15.88 -17.44
CA ILE A 47 -10.67 15.03 -17.42
C ILE A 47 -10.09 14.93 -16.00
N VAL A 48 -10.08 16.05 -15.26
CA VAL A 48 -9.59 16.07 -13.88
C VAL A 48 -10.43 15.13 -13.01
N ALA A 49 -11.76 15.22 -13.12
CA ALA A 49 -12.68 14.37 -12.40
C ALA A 49 -12.46 12.89 -12.71
N HIS A 50 -12.47 12.53 -14.01
CA HIS A 50 -12.25 11.15 -14.47
C HIS A 50 -10.96 10.56 -13.89
N PHE A 51 -9.83 11.25 -14.09
CA PHE A 51 -8.53 10.74 -13.69
C PHE A 51 -8.43 10.53 -12.17
N HIS A 52 -9.02 11.43 -11.37
CA HIS A 52 -9.01 11.27 -9.92
C HIS A 52 -9.94 10.14 -9.45
N TYR A 53 -11.07 9.89 -10.11
CA TYR A 53 -11.89 8.72 -9.79
C TYR A 53 -11.14 7.39 -10.03
N VAL A 54 -10.36 7.28 -11.10
CA VAL A 54 -9.60 6.05 -11.37
C VAL A 54 -8.32 5.94 -10.55
N LEU A 55 -7.55 7.02 -10.39
CA LEU A 55 -6.29 6.98 -9.65
C LEU A 55 -6.51 7.03 -8.14
N PHE A 56 -7.31 7.98 -7.65
CA PHE A 56 -7.59 8.07 -6.22
C PHE A 56 -8.61 7.02 -5.80
N GLY A 57 -9.76 6.97 -6.46
CA GLY A 57 -10.80 5.98 -6.16
C GLY A 57 -10.36 4.54 -6.43
N GLY A 58 -9.41 4.31 -7.34
CA GLY A 58 -8.79 3.01 -7.58
C GLY A 58 -7.54 2.78 -6.73
N ALA A 59 -6.41 3.33 -7.16
CA ALA A 59 -5.10 3.01 -6.60
C ALA A 59 -4.96 3.42 -5.13
N ILE A 60 -5.40 4.62 -4.75
CA ILE A 60 -5.27 5.08 -3.34
C ILE A 60 -6.16 4.23 -2.41
N PHE A 61 -7.41 3.96 -2.77
CA PHE A 61 -8.27 3.07 -1.98
C PHE A 61 -7.69 1.65 -1.87
N GLY A 62 -7.07 1.13 -2.94
CA GLY A 62 -6.36 -0.15 -2.93
C GLY A 62 -5.17 -0.15 -1.98
N ILE A 63 -4.37 0.92 -1.99
CA ILE A 63 -3.25 1.12 -1.07
C ILE A 63 -3.76 1.16 0.38
N PHE A 64 -4.85 1.88 0.67
CA PHE A 64 -5.44 1.89 2.01
C PHE A 64 -5.96 0.50 2.42
N SER A 65 -6.62 -0.23 1.52
CA SER A 65 -7.01 -1.62 1.77
C SER A 65 -5.80 -2.48 2.14
N GLY A 66 -4.70 -2.36 1.39
CA GLY A 66 -3.43 -3.02 1.67
C GLY A 66 -2.81 -2.60 3.00
N PHE A 67 -2.82 -1.30 3.34
CA PHE A 67 -2.34 -0.84 4.64
C PHE A 67 -3.10 -1.50 5.78
N TYR A 68 -4.45 -1.51 5.75
CA TYR A 68 -5.22 -2.15 6.81
C TYR A 68 -5.04 -3.68 6.84
N TYR A 69 -4.82 -4.31 5.70
CA TYR A 69 -4.64 -5.76 5.60
C TYR A 69 -3.25 -6.22 6.09
N TRP A 70 -2.17 -5.61 5.62
CA TRP A 70 -0.78 -5.99 5.95
C TRP A 70 -0.17 -5.23 7.13
N TRP A 71 -0.88 -4.29 7.76
CA TRP A 71 -0.39 -3.62 8.97
C TRP A 71 0.13 -4.58 10.05
N PRO A 72 -0.59 -5.70 10.36
CA PRO A 72 -0.14 -6.66 11.37
C PRO A 72 1.16 -7.33 10.99
N LYS A 73 1.35 -7.60 9.69
CA LYS A 73 2.54 -8.24 9.16
C LYS A 73 3.76 -7.31 9.21
N MET A 74 3.58 -6.02 8.92
CA MET A 74 4.68 -5.04 8.94
C MET A 74 5.06 -4.59 10.36
N PHE A 75 4.10 -4.42 11.27
CA PHE A 75 4.31 -3.76 12.56
C PHE A 75 3.94 -4.59 13.79
N GLY A 76 3.47 -5.83 13.60
CA GLY A 76 3.05 -6.72 14.69
C GLY A 76 1.82 -6.25 15.48
N LYS A 77 1.05 -5.29 14.94
CA LYS A 77 -0.11 -4.67 15.60
C LYS A 77 -1.29 -4.54 14.65
N MET A 78 -2.50 -4.58 15.19
CA MET A 78 -3.73 -4.32 14.41
C MET A 78 -4.06 -2.82 14.44
N LEU A 79 -4.47 -2.26 13.30
CA LEU A 79 -5.09 -0.95 13.29
C LEU A 79 -6.48 -1.00 13.94
N ASN A 80 -6.92 0.10 14.54
CA ASN A 80 -8.24 0.16 15.15
C ASN A 80 -9.33 0.21 14.07
N GLU A 81 -10.23 -0.78 14.07
CA GLU A 81 -11.32 -0.92 13.09
C GLU A 81 -12.36 0.21 13.16
N ARG A 82 -12.60 0.81 14.33
CA ARG A 82 -13.55 1.91 14.47
C ARG A 82 -13.00 3.20 13.86
N LEU A 83 -11.74 3.53 14.15
CA LEU A 83 -11.05 4.65 13.50
C LEU A 83 -10.87 4.41 12.01
N GLY A 84 -10.55 3.17 11.62
CA GLY A 84 -10.46 2.75 10.22
C GLY A 84 -11.77 2.92 9.46
N SER A 85 -12.90 2.61 10.09
CA SER A 85 -14.22 2.85 9.51
C SER A 85 -14.53 4.34 9.33
N TRP A 86 -14.12 5.21 10.26
CA TRP A 86 -14.26 6.66 10.09
C TRP A 86 -13.40 7.19 8.95
N ASN A 87 -12.13 6.77 8.90
CA ASN A 87 -11.24 7.06 7.78
C ASN A 87 -11.90 6.68 6.45
N PHE A 88 -12.41 5.46 6.32
CA PHE A 88 -13.11 5.01 5.12
C PHE A 88 -14.27 5.93 4.71
N TRP A 89 -15.20 6.22 5.63
CA TRP A 89 -16.37 7.02 5.27
C TRP A 89 -16.03 8.46 4.92
N LEU A 90 -15.09 9.08 5.65
CA LEU A 90 -14.59 10.41 5.31
C LEU A 90 -13.91 10.42 3.94
N MET A 91 -13.11 9.40 3.63
CA MET A 91 -12.46 9.27 2.33
C MET A 91 -13.49 9.10 1.19
N VAL A 92 -14.51 8.26 1.36
CA VAL A 92 -15.56 8.06 0.34
C VAL A 92 -16.39 9.33 0.13
N ILE A 93 -16.85 9.96 1.21
CA ILE A 93 -17.67 11.17 1.14
C ILE A 93 -16.86 12.32 0.57
N GLY A 94 -15.65 12.54 1.08
CA GLY A 94 -14.73 13.56 0.60
C GLY A 94 -14.39 13.37 -0.88
N MET A 95 -14.14 12.13 -1.33
CA MET A 95 -13.82 11.82 -2.72
C MET A 95 -14.95 12.24 -3.65
N ASN A 96 -16.18 11.84 -3.33
CA ASN A 96 -17.35 12.17 -4.16
C ASN A 96 -17.70 13.65 -4.10
N LEU A 97 -17.58 14.31 -2.94
CA LEU A 97 -17.80 15.75 -2.83
C LEU A 97 -16.72 16.56 -3.54
N THR A 98 -15.48 16.09 -3.58
CA THR A 98 -14.37 16.79 -4.26
C THR A 98 -14.50 16.67 -5.77
N PHE A 99 -14.55 15.45 -6.28
CA PHE A 99 -14.38 15.19 -7.71
C PHE A 99 -15.70 14.93 -8.43
N GLY A 100 -16.76 14.52 -7.72
CA GLY A 100 -18.09 14.35 -8.31
C GLY A 100 -18.57 15.63 -8.99
N PRO A 101 -18.60 16.78 -8.28
CA PRO A 101 -18.93 18.08 -8.87
C PRO A 101 -18.07 18.49 -10.07
N MET A 102 -16.81 18.04 -10.13
CA MET A 102 -15.91 18.39 -11.23
C MET A 102 -16.37 17.83 -12.58
N HIS A 103 -17.13 16.72 -12.61
CA HIS A 103 -17.77 16.27 -13.85
C HIS A 103 -18.80 17.30 -14.34
N ILE A 104 -19.60 17.88 -13.44
CA ILE A 104 -20.57 18.93 -13.79
C ILE A 104 -19.80 20.17 -14.27
N LEU A 105 -18.83 20.66 -13.50
CA LEU A 105 -18.00 21.82 -13.85
C LEU A 105 -17.32 21.65 -15.21
N GLY A 106 -16.82 20.44 -15.50
CA GLY A 106 -16.19 20.11 -16.78
C GLY A 106 -17.16 20.16 -17.96
N LEU A 107 -18.35 19.60 -17.82
CA LEU A 107 -19.41 19.67 -18.86
C LEU A 107 -19.92 21.09 -19.09
N GLN A 108 -19.75 21.98 -18.11
CA GLN A 108 -20.05 23.41 -18.24
C GLN A 108 -18.91 24.21 -18.89
N GLY A 109 -17.81 23.55 -19.22
CA GLY A 109 -16.67 24.17 -19.89
C GLY A 109 -15.70 24.89 -18.95
N GLN A 110 -15.70 24.61 -17.63
CA GLN A 110 -14.66 25.13 -16.75
C GLN A 110 -13.30 24.51 -17.13
N PRO A 111 -12.33 25.31 -17.62
CA PRO A 111 -11.03 24.79 -17.99
C PRO A 111 -10.21 24.40 -16.76
N ARG A 112 -9.38 23.36 -16.88
CA ARG A 112 -8.39 23.03 -15.86
C ARG A 112 -7.29 24.09 -15.82
N ARG A 113 -6.54 24.17 -14.71
CA ARG A 113 -5.39 25.10 -14.52
C ARG A 113 -5.76 26.59 -14.56
N MET A 114 -7.01 26.93 -14.29
CA MET A 114 -7.48 28.31 -14.09
C MET A 114 -7.53 28.62 -12.59
N TYR A 115 -6.80 29.64 -12.15
CA TYR A 115 -6.79 30.05 -10.74
C TYR A 115 -7.98 30.94 -10.36
N GLN A 116 -8.60 31.62 -11.33
CA GLN A 116 -9.78 32.46 -11.14
C GLN A 116 -10.72 32.37 -12.37
N TRP A 117 -12.01 32.58 -12.14
CA TRP A 117 -13.03 32.72 -13.17
C TRP A 117 -13.80 34.03 -12.97
N THR A 118 -14.31 34.60 -14.05
CA THR A 118 -15.12 35.83 -14.03
C THR A 118 -16.57 35.51 -13.66
N GLU A 119 -17.25 36.43 -12.98
CA GLU A 119 -18.70 36.29 -12.67
C GLU A 119 -19.55 36.06 -13.93
N ALA A 120 -19.17 36.66 -15.06
CA ALA A 120 -19.82 36.44 -16.36
C ALA A 120 -19.78 34.98 -16.85
N ARG A 121 -18.86 34.16 -16.34
CA ARG A 121 -18.75 32.72 -16.63
C ARG A 121 -19.31 31.85 -15.52
N ALA A 122 -19.70 32.42 -14.38
CA ALA A 122 -20.08 31.66 -13.21
C ALA A 122 -21.38 30.86 -13.40
N GLY A 123 -22.22 31.20 -14.37
CA GLY A 123 -23.54 30.57 -14.55
C GLY A 123 -24.49 30.87 -13.39
N GLU A 124 -25.71 30.32 -13.44
CA GLU A 124 -26.77 30.61 -12.47
C GLU A 124 -27.34 29.33 -11.82
N GLY A 125 -27.91 29.49 -10.62
CA GLY A 125 -28.61 28.43 -9.90
C GLY A 125 -27.74 27.20 -9.59
N PHE A 126 -28.29 26.00 -9.80
CA PHE A 126 -27.59 24.72 -9.59
C PHE A 126 -26.36 24.54 -10.49
N PHE A 127 -26.29 25.29 -11.58
CA PHE A 127 -25.21 25.23 -12.56
C PHE A 127 -24.17 26.35 -12.32
N ASN A 128 -24.14 26.90 -11.11
CA ASN A 128 -23.17 27.91 -10.76
C ASN A 128 -21.78 27.29 -10.47
N LEU A 129 -20.74 27.77 -11.17
CA LEU A 129 -19.36 27.32 -11.00
C LEU A 129 -18.87 27.58 -9.57
N ALA A 130 -19.17 28.75 -8.98
CA ALA A 130 -18.69 29.08 -7.63
C ALA A 130 -19.27 28.12 -6.59
N PHE A 131 -20.54 27.76 -6.71
CA PHE A 131 -21.19 26.78 -5.83
C PHE A 131 -20.48 25.41 -5.89
N TRP A 132 -20.29 24.84 -7.08
CA TRP A 132 -19.65 23.52 -7.19
C TRP A 132 -18.16 23.51 -6.85
N ASN A 133 -17.43 24.59 -7.12
CA ASN A 133 -16.05 24.72 -6.67
C ASN A 133 -15.98 24.83 -5.13
N LEU A 134 -16.95 25.50 -4.49
CA LEU A 134 -17.04 25.52 -3.03
C LEU A 134 -17.33 24.12 -2.45
N VAL A 135 -18.28 23.39 -3.04
CA VAL A 135 -18.57 22.00 -2.64
C VAL A 135 -17.34 21.11 -2.82
N ALA A 136 -16.64 21.24 -3.95
CA ALA A 136 -15.40 20.52 -4.20
C ALA A 136 -14.31 20.84 -3.16
N SER A 137 -14.19 22.11 -2.78
CA SER A 137 -13.25 22.57 -1.75
C SER A 137 -13.58 21.98 -0.38
N ILE A 138 -14.86 21.99 0.02
CA ILE A 138 -15.32 21.35 1.26
C ILE A 138 -15.03 19.85 1.24
N GLY A 139 -15.27 19.18 0.11
CA GLY A 139 -14.91 17.78 -0.10
C GLY A 139 -13.43 17.52 0.16
N SER A 140 -12.54 18.40 -0.31
CA SER A 140 -11.09 18.25 -0.14
C SER A 140 -10.65 18.37 1.32
N ILE A 141 -11.33 19.22 2.10
CA ILE A 141 -11.11 19.33 3.55
C ILE A 141 -11.56 18.03 4.24
N ILE A 142 -12.71 17.47 3.84
CA ILE A 142 -13.20 16.18 4.37
C ILE A 142 -12.23 15.05 4.04
N LEU A 143 -11.66 15.01 2.83
CA LEU A 143 -10.60 14.05 2.46
C LEU A 143 -9.37 14.20 3.36
N THR A 144 -8.94 15.43 3.61
CA THR A 144 -7.81 15.72 4.50
C THR A 144 -8.07 15.19 5.91
N LEU A 145 -9.30 15.37 6.42
CA LEU A 145 -9.72 14.78 7.69
C LEU A 145 -9.71 13.25 7.66
N GLY A 146 -10.13 12.62 6.55
CA GLY A 146 -10.02 11.17 6.37
C GLY A 146 -8.59 10.66 6.55
N VAL A 147 -7.64 11.27 5.82
CA VAL A 147 -6.20 10.96 5.96
C VAL A 147 -5.71 11.22 7.38
N LEU A 148 -6.14 12.30 8.03
CA LEU A 148 -5.79 12.58 9.42
C LEU A 148 -6.28 11.48 10.37
N PHE A 149 -7.48 10.93 10.18
CA PHE A 149 -7.98 9.80 10.96
C PHE A 149 -7.10 8.55 10.81
N PHE A 150 -6.56 8.31 9.61
CA PHE A 150 -5.58 7.24 9.41
C PHE A 150 -4.29 7.50 10.19
N LEU A 151 -3.71 8.70 10.11
CA LEU A 151 -2.51 9.06 10.86
C LEU A 151 -2.73 8.95 12.38
N ILE A 152 -3.88 9.39 12.88
CA ILE A 152 -4.26 9.23 14.29
C ILE A 152 -4.32 7.73 14.64
N ASN A 153 -4.90 6.89 13.78
CA ASN A 153 -4.98 5.45 13.99
C ASN A 153 -3.57 4.82 14.14
N ILE A 154 -2.63 5.22 13.27
CA ILE A 154 -1.22 4.78 13.35
C ILE A 154 -0.62 5.18 14.69
N VAL A 155 -0.75 6.43 15.11
CA VAL A 155 -0.16 6.92 16.37
C VAL A 155 -0.76 6.21 17.59
N VAL A 156 -2.09 6.05 17.63
CA VAL A 156 -2.79 5.38 18.74
C VAL A 156 -2.38 3.91 18.84
N THR A 157 -2.30 3.21 17.72
CA THR A 157 -1.97 1.77 17.68
C THR A 157 -0.49 1.53 17.92
N ALA A 158 0.39 2.40 17.43
CA ALA A 158 1.82 2.36 17.73
C ALA A 158 2.10 2.46 19.23
N ARG A 159 1.31 3.24 19.98
CA ARG A 159 1.41 3.38 21.45
C ARG A 159 0.75 2.24 22.23
N SER A 160 -0.11 1.43 21.59
CA SER A 160 -0.73 0.27 22.23
C SER A 160 0.27 -0.86 22.47
N LYS A 161 0.10 -1.61 23.56
CA LYS A 161 0.90 -2.80 23.88
C LYS A 161 0.30 -4.11 23.33
N VAL A 162 -0.88 -4.05 22.72
CA VAL A 162 -1.58 -5.23 22.18
C VAL A 162 -0.89 -5.70 20.90
N ARG A 163 -0.41 -6.94 20.90
CA ARG A 163 0.16 -7.59 19.71
C ARG A 163 -0.95 -8.15 18.83
N ALA A 164 -0.72 -8.17 17.52
CA ALA A 164 -1.61 -8.84 16.59
C ALA A 164 -1.53 -10.37 16.78
N PRO A 165 -2.64 -11.10 16.55
CA PRO A 165 -2.60 -12.54 16.32
C PRO A 165 -1.68 -12.89 15.15
N LEU A 166 -1.24 -14.16 15.06
CA LEU A 166 -0.40 -14.62 13.96
C LEU A 166 -1.17 -14.59 12.62
N ASP A 167 -2.42 -15.06 12.65
CA ASP A 167 -3.34 -14.97 11.54
C ASP A 167 -4.62 -14.21 11.93
N PRO A 168 -4.62 -12.87 11.84
CA PRO A 168 -5.76 -12.04 12.25
C PRO A 168 -6.96 -12.14 11.30
N TRP A 169 -6.76 -12.65 10.08
CA TRP A 169 -7.77 -12.60 9.02
C TRP A 169 -8.30 -13.97 8.60
N ASN A 170 -7.80 -15.06 9.22
CA ASN A 170 -7.96 -16.40 8.69
C ASN A 170 -7.53 -16.48 7.21
N ALA A 171 -6.33 -15.96 6.93
CA ALA A 171 -5.83 -15.76 5.58
C ALA A 171 -5.47 -17.09 4.87
N ARG A 172 -5.16 -17.01 3.57
CA ARG A 172 -5.07 -18.19 2.69
C ARG A 172 -3.70 -18.39 2.05
N SER A 173 -2.88 -17.35 2.04
CA SER A 173 -1.60 -17.26 1.35
C SER A 173 -0.39 -17.36 2.29
N LEU A 174 0.79 -17.61 1.71
CA LEU A 174 2.02 -17.97 2.41
C LEU A 174 2.54 -16.89 3.35
N GLU A 175 2.29 -15.62 3.08
CA GLU A 175 2.80 -14.54 3.94
C GLU A 175 2.25 -14.63 5.36
N TRP A 176 1.11 -15.31 5.56
CA TRP A 176 0.49 -15.51 6.87
C TRP A 176 0.95 -16.79 7.58
N MET A 177 1.82 -17.59 6.96
CA MET A 177 2.51 -18.72 7.61
C MET A 177 3.70 -18.27 8.45
N THR A 178 4.10 -17.00 8.35
CA THR A 178 5.23 -16.42 9.11
C THR A 178 4.76 -15.66 10.35
N SER A 179 5.68 -15.33 11.25
CA SER A 179 5.43 -14.47 12.40
C SER A 179 5.02 -13.03 12.02
N ASN A 180 4.57 -12.25 13.00
CA ASN A 180 4.19 -10.84 12.85
C ASN A 180 5.02 -9.95 13.80
N PRO A 181 6.03 -9.22 13.32
CA PRO A 181 6.60 -9.25 11.96
C PRO A 181 7.37 -10.54 11.64
N PRO A 182 7.66 -10.83 10.35
CA PRO A 182 8.46 -11.98 9.94
C PRO A 182 9.88 -11.93 10.50
N LYS A 183 10.50 -13.11 10.65
CA LYS A 183 11.95 -13.24 10.85
C LYS A 183 12.70 -12.71 9.62
N GLU A 184 13.98 -12.37 9.76
CA GLU A 184 14.76 -11.78 8.66
C GLU A 184 14.83 -12.70 7.43
N HIS A 185 14.94 -14.01 7.65
CA HIS A 185 14.91 -15.04 6.61
C HIS A 185 13.50 -15.47 6.17
N ASN A 186 12.45 -14.82 6.68
CA ASN A 186 11.03 -15.10 6.44
C ASN A 186 10.55 -16.50 6.90
N PHE A 187 11.02 -17.56 6.26
CA PHE A 187 10.60 -18.95 6.50
C PHE A 187 11.78 -19.78 7.00
N ASP A 188 11.61 -20.50 8.11
CA ASP A 188 12.67 -21.35 8.67
C ASP A 188 12.99 -22.57 7.79
N SER A 189 12.05 -22.99 6.94
CA SER A 189 12.24 -24.00 5.90
C SER A 189 11.46 -23.62 4.65
N ILE A 190 11.95 -24.00 3.47
CA ILE A 190 11.27 -23.67 2.20
C ILE A 190 9.91 -24.39 2.15
N PRO A 191 8.77 -23.66 2.10
CA PRO A 191 7.46 -24.30 2.07
C PRO A 191 7.22 -24.98 0.72
N HIS A 192 6.89 -26.26 0.76
CA HIS A 192 6.38 -26.97 -0.42
C HIS A 192 4.93 -26.54 -0.70
N VAL A 193 4.69 -26.03 -1.91
CA VAL A 193 3.38 -25.52 -2.35
C VAL A 193 2.74 -26.52 -3.30
N ASN A 194 1.59 -27.06 -2.91
CA ASN A 194 0.81 -28.00 -3.74
C ASN A 194 -0.50 -27.38 -4.24
N HIS A 195 -0.97 -26.32 -3.58
CA HIS A 195 -2.22 -25.63 -3.91
C HIS A 195 -2.02 -24.12 -4.08
N LEU A 196 -2.94 -23.46 -4.78
CA LEU A 196 -2.93 -22.00 -4.93
C LEU A 196 -3.04 -21.30 -3.56
N ASP A 197 -3.89 -21.82 -2.67
CA ASP A 197 -4.14 -21.30 -1.33
C ASP A 197 -3.49 -22.24 -0.28
N GLU A 198 -2.17 -22.39 -0.35
CA GLU A 198 -1.42 -23.37 0.46
C GLU A 198 -1.66 -23.23 1.97
N PHE A 199 -1.66 -22.01 2.51
CA PHE A 199 -1.88 -21.81 3.94
C PHE A 199 -3.31 -22.17 4.37
N PHE A 200 -4.29 -22.01 3.49
CA PHE A 200 -5.66 -22.46 3.75
C PHE A 200 -5.74 -23.99 3.84
N HIS A 201 -5.13 -24.71 2.91
CA HIS A 201 -5.14 -26.19 2.89
C HIS A 201 -4.31 -26.82 4.01
N ARG A 202 -3.35 -26.09 4.59
CA ARG A 202 -2.65 -26.53 5.81
C ARG A 202 -3.51 -26.40 7.07
N LYS A 203 -4.44 -25.44 7.10
CA LYS A 203 -5.35 -25.23 8.23
C LYS A 203 -6.64 -26.02 8.12
N TYR A 204 -7.14 -26.23 6.90
CA TYR A 204 -8.43 -26.84 6.63
C TYR A 204 -8.32 -28.02 5.67
N GLU A 205 -8.98 -29.11 6.04
CA GLU A 205 -9.15 -30.30 5.21
C GLU A 205 -10.63 -30.47 4.84
N GLU A 206 -10.90 -30.92 3.61
CA GLU A 206 -12.26 -31.22 3.16
C GLU A 206 -12.64 -32.65 3.54
N ASP A 207 -13.74 -32.82 4.26
CA ASP A 207 -14.30 -34.14 4.54
C ASP A 207 -14.96 -34.70 3.27
N ALA A 208 -14.39 -35.78 2.74
CA ALA A 208 -14.84 -36.43 1.50
C ALA A 208 -16.31 -36.91 1.53
N SER A 209 -16.90 -37.09 2.72
CA SER A 209 -18.28 -37.56 2.86
C SER A 209 -19.31 -36.42 2.91
N THR A 210 -18.93 -35.27 3.47
CA THR A 210 -19.85 -34.15 3.73
C THR A 210 -19.55 -32.91 2.89
N HIS A 211 -18.40 -32.89 2.19
CA HIS A 211 -17.87 -31.71 1.49
C HIS A 211 -17.80 -30.47 2.39
N THR A 212 -17.56 -30.69 3.68
CA THR A 212 -17.39 -29.61 4.66
C THR A 212 -15.92 -29.43 5.00
N MET A 213 -15.49 -28.17 5.12
CA MET A 213 -14.13 -27.85 5.54
C MET A 213 -14.03 -27.97 7.06
N ARG A 214 -13.10 -28.78 7.54
CA ARG A 214 -12.77 -28.95 8.96
C ARG A 214 -11.41 -28.36 9.24
N GLU A 215 -11.31 -27.58 10.32
CA GLU A 215 -10.03 -27.07 10.80
C GLU A 215 -9.21 -28.22 11.42
N VAL A 216 -8.04 -28.48 10.84
CA VAL A 216 -7.12 -29.55 11.23
C VAL A 216 -5.88 -29.02 11.95
N ALA A 217 -5.47 -27.78 11.67
CA ALA A 217 -4.35 -27.13 12.32
C ALA A 217 -4.58 -25.63 12.50
N THR A 218 -4.05 -25.07 13.59
CA THR A 218 -4.02 -23.61 13.80
C THR A 218 -2.81 -22.99 13.13
N ALA A 219 -2.85 -21.67 12.93
CA ALA A 219 -1.73 -20.94 12.32
C ALA A 219 -0.41 -21.11 13.12
N GLU A 220 -0.50 -21.15 14.45
CA GLU A 220 0.64 -21.37 15.34
C GLU A 220 1.22 -22.77 15.20
N GLN A 221 0.37 -23.78 14.97
CA GLN A 221 0.83 -25.16 14.73
C GLN A 221 1.56 -25.28 13.39
N VAL A 222 1.06 -24.60 12.35
CA VAL A 222 1.72 -24.55 11.03
C VAL A 222 3.09 -23.86 11.14
N LEU A 223 3.18 -22.75 11.88
CA LEU A 223 4.48 -22.10 12.11
C LEU A 223 5.43 -23.01 12.91
N ALA A 224 4.94 -23.66 13.98
CA ALA A 224 5.75 -24.55 14.80
C ALA A 224 6.28 -25.77 14.00
N GLU A 225 5.51 -26.25 13.02
CA GLU A 225 5.98 -27.30 12.11
C GLU A 225 7.10 -26.82 11.19
N LEU A 226 6.99 -25.60 10.65
CA LEU A 226 8.06 -24.99 9.84
C LEU A 226 9.34 -24.79 10.66
N GLU A 227 9.20 -24.34 11.90
CA GLU A 227 10.31 -24.15 12.85
C GLU A 227 10.97 -25.48 13.22
N LYS A 228 10.18 -26.55 13.39
CA LYS A 228 10.70 -27.88 13.69
C LYS A 228 11.52 -28.47 12.55
N ASN A 229 11.15 -28.14 11.30
CA ASN A 229 11.82 -28.59 10.10
C ASN A 229 12.83 -27.56 9.57
N ALA A 230 13.31 -26.64 10.42
CA ALA A 230 14.19 -25.55 10.01
C ALA A 230 15.45 -26.07 9.29
N ASP A 231 15.82 -25.39 8.21
CA ASP A 231 17.02 -25.70 7.45
C ASP A 231 18.27 -25.42 8.32
N ALA A 232 19.25 -26.33 8.28
CA ALA A 232 20.46 -26.22 9.11
C ALA A 232 21.34 -25.01 8.74
N HIS A 233 21.21 -24.52 7.51
CA HIS A 233 21.98 -23.41 6.99
C HIS A 233 21.12 -22.54 6.08
N ILE A 234 20.85 -21.30 6.52
CA ILE A 234 20.06 -20.32 5.79
C ILE A 234 21.00 -19.20 5.34
N HIS A 235 21.17 -19.06 4.03
CA HIS A 235 22.05 -18.04 3.47
C HIS A 235 21.33 -16.68 3.36
N MET A 236 21.82 -15.67 4.07
CA MET A 236 21.31 -14.30 4.02
C MET A 236 22.27 -13.37 3.25
N PRO A 237 21.77 -12.45 2.41
CA PRO A 237 22.62 -11.47 1.74
C PRO A 237 23.20 -10.47 2.74
N SER A 238 24.48 -10.10 2.59
CA SER A 238 25.11 -9.07 3.41
C SER A 238 24.53 -7.68 3.13
N PRO A 239 24.44 -6.81 4.15
CA PRO A 239 24.09 -5.42 3.93
C PRO A 239 25.19 -4.70 3.12
N SER A 240 24.79 -3.89 2.15
CA SER A 240 25.70 -3.08 1.31
C SER A 240 25.32 -1.61 1.37
N TYR A 241 26.31 -0.74 1.56
CA TYR A 241 26.10 0.72 1.53
C TYR A 241 26.25 1.30 0.11
N TRP A 242 26.76 0.54 -0.86
CA TRP A 242 27.01 1.05 -2.20
C TRP A 242 25.76 1.51 -2.96
N PRO A 243 24.60 0.82 -2.87
CA PRO A 243 23.37 1.32 -3.46
C PRO A 243 22.96 2.70 -2.93
N LEU A 244 23.23 2.99 -1.65
CA LEU A 244 22.96 4.29 -1.05
C LEU A 244 23.88 5.38 -1.61
N VAL A 245 25.18 5.09 -1.76
CA VAL A 245 26.15 6.03 -2.34
C VAL A 245 25.83 6.31 -3.82
N LEU A 246 25.47 5.27 -4.57
CA LEU A 246 25.03 5.38 -5.95
C LEU A 246 23.78 6.27 -6.06
N ALA A 247 22.78 6.01 -5.21
CA ALA A 247 21.55 6.81 -5.16
C ALA A 247 21.83 8.27 -4.76
N ALA A 248 22.79 8.54 -3.88
CA ALA A 248 23.18 9.88 -3.50
C ALA A 248 23.87 10.66 -4.65
N GLY A 249 24.54 9.97 -5.57
CA GLY A 249 25.13 10.59 -6.77
C GLY A 249 24.09 11.10 -7.76
N MET A 250 22.92 10.45 -7.86
CA MET A 250 21.87 10.80 -8.83
C MET A 250 21.33 12.24 -8.66
N PRO A 251 20.95 12.71 -7.46
CA PRO A 251 20.58 14.11 -7.24
C PRO A 251 21.68 15.10 -7.60
N VAL A 252 22.95 14.76 -7.35
CA VAL A 252 24.09 15.63 -7.69
C VAL A 252 24.23 15.76 -9.21
N VAL A 253 24.08 14.67 -9.95
CA VAL A 253 24.03 14.69 -11.42
C VAL A 253 22.86 15.55 -11.90
N ALA A 254 21.67 15.32 -11.36
CA ALA A 254 20.47 16.06 -11.75
C ALA A 254 20.63 17.57 -11.49
N LEU A 255 21.14 17.97 -10.32
CA LEU A 255 21.46 19.35 -10.00
C LEU A 255 22.51 19.93 -10.96
N GLY A 256 23.52 19.15 -11.30
CA GLY A 256 24.56 19.57 -12.23
C GLY A 256 24.04 19.80 -13.65
N VAL A 257 23.17 18.93 -14.16
CA VAL A 257 22.56 19.10 -15.48
C VAL A 257 21.71 20.38 -15.55
N ILE A 258 21.06 20.75 -14.45
CA ILE A 258 20.24 21.97 -14.37
C ILE A 258 21.10 23.23 -14.20
N TYR A 259 22.11 23.19 -13.34
CA TYR A 259 22.79 24.41 -12.87
C TYR A 259 24.26 24.54 -13.29
N SER A 260 25.01 23.44 -13.43
CA SER A 260 26.46 23.49 -13.66
C SER A 260 27.05 22.14 -14.09
N ILE A 261 27.61 22.08 -15.30
CA ILE A 261 28.26 20.87 -15.85
C ILE A 261 29.35 20.31 -14.91
N PRO A 262 30.24 21.11 -14.29
CA PRO A 262 31.18 20.60 -13.30
C PRO A 262 30.53 19.81 -12.14
N VAL A 263 29.37 20.26 -11.64
CA VAL A 263 28.64 19.54 -10.59
C VAL A 263 28.09 18.21 -11.11
N ALA A 264 27.67 18.16 -12.38
CA ALA A 264 27.20 16.92 -13.00
C ALA A 264 28.33 15.90 -13.11
N ILE A 265 29.54 16.35 -13.46
CA ILE A 265 30.74 15.50 -13.52
C ILE A 265 31.06 14.93 -12.13
N VAL A 266 31.00 15.75 -11.07
CA VAL A 266 31.19 15.27 -9.69
C VAL A 266 30.17 14.18 -9.32
N GLY A 267 28.89 14.41 -9.62
CA GLY A 267 27.84 13.39 -9.41
C GLY A 267 28.12 12.09 -10.18
N GLY A 268 28.54 12.21 -11.45
CA GLY A 268 28.90 11.08 -12.28
C GLY A 268 30.09 10.29 -11.74
N LEU A 269 31.12 10.97 -11.21
CA LEU A 269 32.27 10.33 -10.57
C LEU A 269 31.88 9.59 -9.30
N ILE A 270 30.98 10.14 -8.47
CA ILE A 270 30.43 9.46 -7.29
C ILE A 270 29.72 8.16 -7.70
N MET A 271 28.88 8.23 -8.75
CA MET A 271 28.18 7.05 -9.25
C MET A 271 29.14 5.99 -9.81
N LEU A 272 30.13 6.39 -10.60
CA LEU A 272 31.14 5.46 -11.15
C LEU A 272 31.94 4.79 -10.03
N TYR A 273 32.35 5.56 -9.03
CA TYR A 273 33.03 5.04 -7.84
C TYR A 273 32.13 4.05 -7.08
N ALA A 274 30.86 4.37 -6.89
CA ALA A 274 29.91 3.49 -6.22
C ALA A 274 29.67 2.18 -6.98
N LEU A 275 29.52 2.24 -8.31
CA LEU A 275 29.35 1.05 -9.15
C LEU A 275 30.61 0.18 -9.13
N TYR A 276 31.79 0.80 -9.19
CA TYR A 276 33.06 0.08 -9.12
C TYR A 276 33.23 -0.61 -7.76
N GLY A 277 32.94 0.11 -6.66
CA GLY A 277 32.99 -0.43 -5.31
C GLY A 277 31.98 -1.57 -5.10
N TRP A 278 30.76 -1.41 -5.60
CA TRP A 278 29.72 -2.43 -5.51
C TRP A 278 30.07 -3.69 -6.31
N ALA A 279 30.65 -3.54 -7.50
CA ALA A 279 31.05 -4.67 -8.34
C ALA A 279 32.19 -5.51 -7.73
N LEU A 280 32.97 -4.93 -6.81
CA LEU A 280 34.05 -5.62 -6.10
C LEU A 280 33.61 -6.13 -4.72
N GLU A 281 32.40 -5.82 -4.28
CA GLU A 281 31.87 -6.31 -3.02
C GLU A 281 31.58 -7.82 -3.11
N PRO A 282 32.06 -8.63 -2.16
CA PRO A 282 31.70 -10.05 -2.11
C PRO A 282 30.18 -10.23 -2.04
N ALA A 283 29.65 -11.17 -2.81
CA ALA A 283 28.20 -11.40 -2.89
C ALA A 283 27.61 -12.08 -1.64
N THR A 284 28.47 -12.60 -0.75
CA THR A 284 28.07 -13.42 0.40
C THR A 284 28.82 -12.99 1.65
N ALA A 285 28.16 -13.08 2.81
CA ALA A 285 28.79 -12.82 4.10
C ALA A 285 29.87 -13.87 4.38
N PRO A 286 30.95 -13.53 5.11
CA PRO A 286 31.86 -14.53 5.65
C PRO A 286 31.12 -15.47 6.63
N ASP A 287 31.61 -16.70 6.79
CA ASP A 287 30.90 -17.72 7.58
C ASP A 287 30.71 -17.40 9.08
N ILE A 288 31.31 -16.32 9.56
CA ILE A 288 31.19 -15.85 10.95
C ILE A 288 29.90 -15.06 11.21
N ASP A 289 29.23 -14.60 10.16
CA ASP A 289 28.02 -13.77 10.23
C ASP A 289 26.73 -14.60 10.05
N HIS A 290 26.84 -15.94 10.03
CA HIS A 290 25.67 -16.82 9.99
C HIS A 290 25.02 -16.91 11.36
N ASP A 291 23.73 -16.60 11.45
CA ASP A 291 22.94 -16.86 12.65
C ASP A 291 22.91 -18.37 12.94
N GLU A 292 23.26 -18.77 14.17
CA GLU A 292 23.05 -20.14 14.61
C GLU A 292 21.53 -20.46 14.63
N PRO A 293 21.11 -21.67 14.23
CA PRO A 293 19.71 -22.07 14.32
C PRO A 293 19.20 -21.87 15.75
N SER A 294 18.09 -21.15 15.91
CA SER A 294 17.45 -20.91 17.20
C SER A 294 17.15 -22.23 17.89
N ALA A 295 17.97 -22.60 18.88
CA ALA A 295 17.78 -23.85 19.61
C ALA A 295 16.50 -23.87 20.46
N ASN A 296 15.82 -22.73 20.68
CA ASN A 296 14.72 -22.60 21.64
C ASN A 296 13.63 -21.54 21.31
N GLY A 297 13.41 -21.17 20.05
CA GLY A 297 12.19 -20.46 19.62
C GLY A 297 11.86 -19.13 20.34
N HIS A 298 12.82 -18.45 20.97
CA HIS A 298 12.61 -17.19 21.70
C HIS A 298 13.74 -16.19 21.40
N ASN A 299 13.52 -15.30 20.43
CA ASN A 299 14.33 -14.09 20.33
C ASN A 299 13.69 -13.01 21.20
N GLY A 300 14.02 -13.03 22.49
CA GLY A 300 13.98 -11.83 23.31
C GLY A 300 15.14 -10.94 22.88
N HIS A 301 14.85 -9.77 22.32
CA HIS A 301 15.86 -8.74 22.05
C HIS A 301 16.60 -8.37 23.34
N THR A 302 17.84 -8.85 23.49
CA THR A 302 18.86 -8.15 24.25
C THR A 302 19.69 -7.35 23.27
N VAL A 303 19.47 -6.03 23.28
CA VAL A 303 20.39 -5.07 22.67
C VAL A 303 21.71 -5.18 23.42
N GLY A 304 22.65 -5.95 22.87
CA GLY A 304 24.03 -6.02 23.31
C GLY A 304 24.79 -4.81 22.79
N ALA A 305 25.03 -3.85 23.67
CA ALA A 305 26.06 -2.85 23.49
C ALA A 305 27.46 -3.51 23.41
N ASN A 306 28.37 -2.81 22.74
CA ASN A 306 29.80 -3.08 22.53
C ASN A 306 30.16 -3.96 21.32
N HIS A 307 30.75 -3.35 20.30
CA HIS A 307 32.18 -3.14 20.06
C HIS A 307 32.27 -1.98 19.04
N GLY A 308 33.18 -1.00 19.11
CA GLY A 308 34.62 -1.07 19.29
C GLY A 308 35.24 -0.47 18.02
#